data_AF-A0A2D5EYI7-F1
#
_entry.id   AF-A0A2D5EYI7-F1
#
_cell.length_a   1.000
_cell.length_b   1.000
_cell.length_c   1.000
_cell.angle_alpha   90.00
_cell.angle_beta   90.00
_cell.angle_gamma   90.00
#
_symmetry.space_group_name_H-M   'P 1'
#
loop_
_entity.id
_entity.type
_entity.pdbx_description
1 polymer ?
#
loop_
_entity_poly.entity_id
_entity_poly.type
_entity_poly.pdbx_seq_one_letter_code
_entity_poly.pdbx_strand_id
1 'polypeptide(L)'
;MVDSTPAPRPPWPRRALALALLSASLVALGGCPGDLQDADRFPSTPLPECVGDIDVEREIFEMRCGTDSCHAGDEPAAELNLVDAPDVFAELMNVDATQCDGRVRVDPDDVLNSFLLDKIRGPGAIPPGCGDQMPFLSRLNGNEIACVQRWIQVNLEGHDGGVPMGDDAGPGEDAGPEEDAGTPMEDAGPEPVDCSPIDDAPNWRLCQSSADSCEGIFDDGPDSTCADVCGAAGLVCTASYADVPGECAFNEAEPFGCEDRGNMADYCICERP
;
A
#
# COMPACT_ATOMS: atom_id res chain seq x y z
N MET A 1 -44.05 47.88 65.61
CA MET A 1 -44.56 48.65 64.46
C MET A 1 -43.40 49.00 63.56
N VAL A 2 -43.07 48.13 62.62
CA VAL A 2 -42.34 48.46 61.38
C VAL A 2 -43.00 47.57 60.34
N ASP A 3 -43.92 48.17 59.59
CA ASP A 3 -44.71 47.52 58.55
C ASP A 3 -43.88 47.57 57.25
N SER A 4 -43.39 46.41 56.82
CA SER A 4 -42.62 46.25 55.60
C SER A 4 -43.58 45.96 54.45
N THR A 5 -43.99 46.99 53.71
CA THR A 5 -44.76 46.83 52.49
C THR A 5 -43.83 46.38 51.34
N PRO A 6 -44.11 45.26 50.65
CA PRO A 6 -43.30 44.81 49.51
C PRO A 6 -43.58 45.63 48.25
N ALA A 7 -42.51 45.89 47.48
CA ALA A 7 -42.53 46.67 46.25
C ALA A 7 -43.26 45.96 45.08
N PRO A 8 -43.85 46.73 44.14
CA PRO A 8 -44.58 46.18 42.99
C PRO A 8 -43.64 45.56 41.94
N ARG A 9 -44.11 44.45 41.33
CA ARG A 9 -43.39 43.77 40.23
C ARG A 9 -43.61 44.50 38.90
N PRO A 10 -42.61 44.55 38.01
CA PRO A 10 -42.76 45.17 36.69
C PRO A 10 -43.66 44.34 35.76
N PRO A 11 -44.40 44.98 34.84
CA PRO A 11 -45.29 44.30 33.90
C PRO A 11 -44.50 43.63 32.77
N TRP A 12 -44.84 42.39 32.46
CA TRP A 12 -44.31 41.67 31.30
C TRP A 12 -44.96 42.18 30.00
N PRO A 13 -44.20 42.61 28.98
CA PRO A 13 -44.77 43.03 27.72
C PRO A 13 -45.28 41.82 26.93
N ARG A 14 -46.61 41.68 26.90
CA ARG A 14 -47.35 40.87 25.94
C ARG A 14 -47.37 41.60 24.59
N ARG A 15 -46.37 41.34 23.75
CA ARG A 15 -46.43 41.60 22.29
C ARG A 15 -45.82 40.37 21.62
N ALA A 16 -46.67 39.40 21.30
CA ALA A 16 -47.29 39.28 19.99
C ALA A 16 -46.29 38.83 18.93
N LEU A 17 -46.25 37.50 18.77
CA LEU A 17 -46.14 36.75 17.52
C LEU A 17 -46.36 37.63 16.27
N ALA A 18 -45.31 37.87 15.49
CA ALA A 18 -45.32 38.01 14.03
C ALA A 18 -43.94 38.51 13.58
N LEU A 19 -43.07 37.59 13.18
CA LEU A 19 -42.04 37.67 12.13
C LEU A 19 -41.06 36.52 12.40
N ALA A 20 -41.49 35.32 12.03
CA ALA A 20 -40.56 34.25 11.70
C ALA A 20 -39.92 34.63 10.35
N LEU A 21 -38.62 34.34 10.20
CA LEU A 21 -37.71 34.60 9.06
C LEU A 21 -36.72 35.75 9.32
N LEU A 22 -35.71 35.53 10.18
CA LEU A 22 -34.39 36.13 9.98
C LEU A 22 -33.33 35.47 10.89
N SER A 23 -32.30 34.93 10.23
CA SER A 23 -30.92 34.76 10.70
C SER A 23 -30.65 33.77 11.86
N ALA A 24 -30.77 32.47 11.55
CA ALA A 24 -29.97 31.43 12.18
C ALA A 24 -28.90 30.93 11.17
N SER A 25 -27.92 31.80 10.86
CA SER A 25 -26.68 31.40 10.18
C SER A 25 -25.66 31.05 11.26
N LEU A 26 -25.85 29.92 11.94
CA LEU A 26 -24.79 29.29 12.71
C LEU A 26 -23.95 28.47 11.73
N VAL A 27 -22.69 28.88 11.60
CA VAL A 27 -21.65 28.28 10.76
C VAL A 27 -21.47 26.81 11.15
N ALA A 28 -22.01 25.92 10.33
CA ALA A 28 -21.57 24.54 10.29
C ALA A 28 -20.19 24.53 9.61
N LEU A 29 -19.13 24.39 10.40
CA LEU A 29 -17.85 23.88 9.91
C LEU A 29 -18.04 22.40 9.59
N GLY A 30 -18.84 22.12 8.56
CA GLY A 30 -18.75 20.86 7.85
C GLY A 30 -17.45 20.92 7.08
N GLY A 31 -16.43 20.20 7.55
CA GLY A 31 -15.38 19.77 6.65
C GLY A 31 -16.08 19.10 5.47
N CYS A 32 -15.77 19.53 4.25
CA CYS A 32 -16.27 18.86 3.07
C CYS A 32 -15.88 17.38 3.22
N PRO A 33 -16.82 16.43 3.30
CA PRO A 33 -16.47 15.03 3.09
C PRO A 33 -16.01 14.95 1.63
N GLY A 34 -14.70 15.05 1.43
CA GLY A 34 -14.09 14.70 0.17
C GLY A 34 -14.26 13.20 0.02
N ASP A 35 -15.12 12.80 -0.91
CA ASP A 35 -15.18 11.43 -1.38
C ASP A 35 -13.77 11.10 -1.94
N LEU A 36 -13.09 10.13 -1.32
CA LEU A 36 -11.81 9.60 -1.80
C LEU A 36 -12.11 8.81 -3.07
N GLN A 37 -12.30 9.51 -4.18
CA GLN A 37 -12.56 8.94 -5.51
C GLN A 37 -11.43 8.01 -6.01
N ASP A 38 -10.37 7.85 -5.22
CA ASP A 38 -9.16 7.13 -5.55
C ASP A 38 -8.46 6.76 -4.22
N ALA A 39 -8.95 5.70 -3.55
CA ALA A 39 -8.36 5.19 -2.31
C ALA A 39 -6.95 4.62 -2.57
N ASP A 40 -6.70 4.07 -3.75
CA ASP A 40 -5.41 3.55 -4.22
C ASP A 40 -4.32 4.62 -4.33
N ARG A 41 -4.70 5.90 -4.33
CA ARG A 41 -3.78 7.05 -4.25
C ARG A 41 -3.14 7.20 -2.86
N PHE A 42 -3.72 6.60 -1.83
CA PHE A 42 -3.27 6.72 -0.44
C PHE A 42 -2.93 5.34 0.09
N PRO A 43 -1.77 4.78 -0.28
CA PRO A 43 -1.42 3.44 0.14
C PRO A 43 -1.31 3.36 1.67
N SER A 44 -2.14 2.51 2.25
CA SER A 44 -1.98 1.97 3.59
C SER A 44 -0.62 1.24 3.65
N THR A 45 0.17 1.46 4.70
CA THR A 45 1.36 0.64 4.97
C THR A 45 0.93 -0.65 5.68
N PRO A 46 1.35 -1.86 5.25
CA PRO A 46 2.31 -2.14 4.18
C PRO A 46 1.67 -2.01 2.78
N LEU A 47 2.44 -1.52 1.81
CA LEU A 47 2.01 -1.47 0.40
C LEU A 47 1.60 -2.87 -0.08
N PRO A 48 0.59 -2.99 -0.97
CA PRO A 48 0.27 -4.27 -1.62
C PRO A 48 1.52 -4.81 -2.34
N GLU A 49 1.62 -6.13 -2.54
CA GLU A 49 2.70 -6.68 -3.35
C GLU A 49 2.63 -6.14 -4.79
N CYS A 50 3.78 -5.97 -5.46
CA CYS A 50 3.81 -5.55 -6.86
C CYS A 50 3.10 -6.58 -7.74
N VAL A 51 2.00 -6.17 -8.37
CA VAL A 51 1.21 -6.98 -9.29
C VAL A 51 1.60 -6.67 -10.73
N GLY A 52 1.98 -7.73 -11.46
CA GLY A 52 2.34 -7.68 -12.87
C GLY A 52 3.82 -7.39 -13.14
N ASP A 53 4.15 -7.29 -14.42
CA ASP A 53 5.52 -7.11 -14.91
C ASP A 53 5.76 -5.65 -15.32
N ILE A 54 5.56 -4.71 -14.39
CA ILE A 54 5.88 -3.30 -14.65
C ILE A 54 7.40 -3.15 -14.71
N ASP A 55 7.89 -2.74 -15.87
CA ASP A 55 9.27 -2.31 -16.08
C ASP A 55 9.47 -0.93 -15.41
N VAL A 56 9.97 -0.92 -14.16
CA VAL A 56 10.05 0.32 -13.36
C VAL A 56 10.92 1.38 -14.02
N GLU A 57 12.06 0.99 -14.61
CA GLU A 57 12.97 1.95 -15.22
C GLU A 57 12.33 2.64 -16.42
N ARG A 58 11.70 1.87 -17.31
CA ARG A 58 11.10 2.45 -18.52
C ARG A 58 9.71 3.02 -18.27
N GLU A 59 8.87 2.31 -17.52
CA GLU A 59 7.44 2.63 -17.39
C GLU A 59 7.11 3.61 -16.29
N ILE A 60 7.96 3.69 -15.26
CA ILE A 60 7.81 4.65 -14.17
C ILE A 60 8.88 5.73 -14.28
N PHE A 61 10.16 5.39 -14.20
CA PHE A 61 11.23 6.38 -14.11
C PHE A 61 11.36 7.20 -15.40
N GLU A 62 11.48 6.58 -16.56
CA GLU A 62 11.57 7.30 -17.84
C GLU A 62 10.25 8.00 -18.18
N MET A 63 9.14 7.27 -18.26
CA MET A 63 7.88 7.83 -18.75
C MET A 63 7.19 8.81 -17.79
N ARG A 64 7.37 8.69 -16.46
CA ARG A 64 6.65 9.52 -15.48
C ARG A 64 7.55 10.53 -14.77
N CYS A 65 8.85 10.28 -14.67
CA CYS A 65 9.80 11.13 -13.93
C CYS A 65 10.88 11.76 -14.84
N GLY A 66 11.21 11.11 -15.95
CA GLY A 66 12.40 11.34 -16.76
C GLY A 66 12.28 12.36 -17.89
N THR A 67 11.55 13.46 -17.68
CA THR A 67 11.62 14.56 -18.66
C THR A 67 12.87 15.41 -18.41
N ASP A 68 13.42 16.05 -19.46
CA ASP A 68 14.58 16.96 -19.37
C ASP A 68 14.42 18.05 -18.30
N SER A 69 13.18 18.40 -17.94
CA SER A 69 12.86 19.41 -16.92
C SER A 69 12.73 18.84 -15.50
N CYS A 70 12.78 17.52 -15.34
CA CYS A 70 12.57 16.81 -14.08
C CYS A 70 13.80 15.98 -13.73
N HIS A 71 13.94 14.76 -14.25
CA HIS A 71 15.01 13.83 -13.85
C HIS A 71 15.74 13.24 -15.05
N ALA A 72 16.01 14.05 -16.08
CA ALA A 72 16.82 13.68 -17.23
C ALA A 72 17.67 14.87 -17.70
N GLY A 73 18.54 14.63 -18.67
CA GLY A 73 19.39 15.65 -19.28
C GLY A 73 20.62 16.03 -18.47
N ASP A 74 21.30 17.10 -18.91
CA ASP A 74 22.59 17.56 -18.37
C ASP A 74 22.48 18.28 -17.01
N GLU A 75 21.32 18.86 -16.70
CA GLU A 75 21.05 19.60 -15.46
C GLU A 75 19.74 19.10 -14.81
N PRO A 76 19.68 17.83 -14.37
CA PRO A 76 18.45 17.25 -13.84
C PRO A 76 18.10 17.87 -12.48
N ALA A 77 16.81 17.96 -12.17
CA ALA A 77 16.34 18.46 -10.90
C ALA A 77 16.86 17.60 -9.75
N ALA A 78 17.25 18.28 -8.67
CA ALA A 78 17.84 17.65 -7.48
C ALA A 78 19.10 16.81 -7.76
N GLU A 79 19.77 17.04 -8.91
CA GLU A 79 20.95 16.32 -9.35
C GLU A 79 20.68 14.81 -9.50
N LEU A 80 19.46 14.42 -9.89
CA LEU A 80 19.04 13.03 -10.05
C LEU A 80 18.66 12.75 -11.50
N ASN A 81 19.48 11.96 -12.20
CA ASN A 81 19.17 11.48 -13.55
C ASN A 81 18.60 10.05 -13.48
N LEU A 82 17.39 9.86 -13.99
CA LEU A 82 16.64 8.60 -14.01
C LEU A 82 16.53 7.99 -15.42
N VAL A 83 17.19 8.59 -16.43
CA VAL A 83 17.05 8.20 -17.84
C VAL A 83 18.40 7.98 -18.51
N ASP A 84 19.29 8.97 -18.44
CA ASP A 84 20.58 8.94 -19.13
C ASP A 84 21.70 8.35 -18.27
N ALA A 85 21.41 8.04 -17.01
CA ALA A 85 22.36 7.41 -16.11
C ALA A 85 22.72 6.01 -16.62
N PRO A 86 24.02 5.63 -16.67
CA PRO A 86 24.42 4.28 -17.03
C PRO A 86 23.89 3.21 -16.07
N ASP A 87 23.64 3.59 -14.82
CA ASP A 87 23.07 2.76 -13.77
C ASP A 87 22.15 3.65 -12.91
N VAL A 88 20.84 3.52 -13.11
CA VAL A 88 19.84 4.30 -12.38
C VAL A 88 19.80 3.93 -10.90
N PHE A 89 20.10 2.68 -10.54
CA PHE A 89 20.11 2.25 -9.16
C PHE A 89 21.28 2.87 -8.39
N ALA A 90 22.45 2.99 -9.01
CA ALA A 90 23.61 3.67 -8.43
C ALA A 90 23.37 5.17 -8.17
N GLU A 91 22.51 5.83 -8.96
CA GLU A 91 22.08 7.22 -8.72
C GLU A 91 21.18 7.37 -7.49
N LEU A 92 20.61 6.27 -7.00
CA LEU A 92 19.63 6.24 -5.91
C LEU A 92 20.22 5.69 -4.61
N MET A 93 20.95 4.59 -4.69
CA MET A 93 21.42 3.85 -3.51
C MET A 93 22.49 4.64 -2.73
N ASN A 94 22.23 4.91 -1.44
CA ASN A 94 23.15 5.64 -0.56
C ASN A 94 23.57 7.03 -1.07
N VAL A 95 22.82 7.62 -2.00
CA VAL A 95 23.06 8.98 -2.47
C VAL A 95 22.25 9.96 -1.64
N ASP A 96 22.88 11.03 -1.18
CA ASP A 96 22.22 12.07 -0.39
C ASP A 96 21.03 12.70 -1.15
N ALA A 97 19.92 12.89 -0.44
CA ALA A 97 18.78 13.62 -0.96
C ALA A 97 19.05 15.13 -0.85
N THR A 98 19.46 15.76 -1.95
CA THR A 98 19.79 17.20 -2.01
C THR A 98 18.66 18.15 -1.55
N GLN A 99 17.42 17.65 -1.53
CA GLN A 99 16.24 18.40 -1.09
C GLN A 99 15.88 18.18 0.39
N CYS A 100 16.56 17.27 1.10
CA CYS A 100 16.20 16.88 2.46
C CYS A 100 17.44 16.47 3.26
N ASP A 101 17.97 17.41 4.05
CA ASP A 101 19.18 17.22 4.85
C ASP A 101 19.09 15.95 5.72
N GLY A 102 20.12 15.11 5.64
CA GLY A 102 20.25 13.89 6.45
C GLY A 102 19.39 12.72 5.97
N ARG A 103 18.80 12.80 4.78
CA ARG A 103 18.12 11.68 4.11
C ARG A 103 18.94 11.19 2.92
N VAL A 104 18.83 9.91 2.63
CA VAL A 104 19.33 9.29 1.39
C VAL A 104 18.16 8.98 0.46
N ARG A 105 18.40 9.01 -0.86
CA ARG A 105 17.41 8.72 -1.89
C ARG A 105 16.85 7.31 -1.72
N VAL A 106 17.73 6.31 -1.65
CA VAL A 106 17.42 4.93 -1.23
C VAL A 106 18.34 4.54 -0.08
N ASP A 107 17.72 4.11 1.02
CA ASP A 107 18.36 3.54 2.20
C ASP A 107 18.34 2.00 2.06
N PRO A 108 19.50 1.33 1.92
CA PRO A 108 19.55 -0.11 1.76
C PRO A 108 19.25 -0.86 3.06
N ASP A 109 19.44 -0.23 4.22
CA ASP A 109 19.17 -0.83 5.53
C ASP A 109 17.69 -0.69 5.91
N ASP A 110 17.00 0.33 5.36
CA ASP A 110 15.59 0.60 5.59
C ASP A 110 14.89 1.15 4.33
N VAL A 111 14.60 0.24 3.39
CA VAL A 111 13.94 0.58 2.11
C VAL A 111 12.64 1.35 2.35
N LEU A 112 11.84 0.98 3.36
CA LEU A 112 10.56 1.60 3.63
C LEU A 112 10.68 3.07 4.05
N ASN A 113 11.81 3.46 4.66
CA ASN A 113 12.14 4.83 5.03
C ASN A 113 13.05 5.55 4.03
N SER A 114 13.15 5.05 2.79
CA SER A 114 13.86 5.72 1.69
C SER A 114 13.16 7.02 1.25
N PHE A 115 13.93 8.08 0.98
CA PHE A 115 13.34 9.36 0.55
C PHE A 115 12.59 9.26 -0.79
N LEU A 116 13.03 8.39 -1.69
CA LEU A 116 12.31 8.07 -2.92
C LEU A 116 10.87 7.62 -2.64
N LEU A 117 10.66 6.74 -1.65
CA LEU A 117 9.33 6.24 -1.31
C LEU A 117 8.46 7.33 -0.67
N ASP A 118 9.03 8.20 0.18
CA ASP A 118 8.31 9.36 0.71
C ASP A 118 7.81 10.26 -0.43
N LYS A 119 8.68 10.53 -1.40
CA LYS A 119 8.36 11.38 -2.56
C LYS A 119 7.20 10.84 -3.38
N ILE A 120 7.07 9.51 -3.55
CA ILE A 120 6.02 8.91 -4.39
C ILE A 120 4.72 8.59 -3.64
N ARG A 121 4.79 8.23 -2.35
CA ARG A 121 3.60 7.96 -1.49
C ARG A 121 2.78 9.21 -1.22
N GLY A 122 3.43 10.37 -1.15
CA GLY A 122 2.77 11.67 -1.16
C GLY A 122 2.95 12.51 0.09
N PRO A 123 2.21 13.63 0.19
CA PRO A 123 2.55 14.72 1.12
C PRO A 123 2.50 14.33 2.60
N GLY A 124 1.80 13.26 2.96
CA GLY A 124 1.78 12.74 4.33
C GLY A 124 3.06 12.01 4.75
N ALA A 125 3.83 11.50 3.78
CA ALA A 125 5.09 10.78 4.02
C ALA A 125 6.32 11.72 3.98
N ILE A 126 6.22 12.84 3.26
CA ILE A 126 7.35 13.74 3.06
C ILE A 126 7.60 14.58 4.32
N PRO A 127 8.83 14.61 4.86
CA PRO A 127 9.13 15.46 6.00
C PRO A 127 8.92 16.95 5.70
N PRO A 128 8.49 17.76 6.68
CA PRO A 128 8.33 19.20 6.49
C PRO A 128 9.61 19.86 5.99
N GLY A 129 9.51 20.61 4.88
CA GLY A 129 10.64 21.31 4.26
C GLY A 129 11.36 20.51 3.17
N CYS A 130 11.02 19.24 2.95
CA CYS A 130 11.69 18.38 1.96
C CYS A 130 11.03 18.38 0.57
N GLY A 131 10.41 19.50 0.20
CA GLY A 131 9.70 19.69 -1.05
C GLY A 131 8.35 18.97 -1.13
N ASP A 132 7.88 18.75 -2.36
CA ASP A 132 6.55 18.22 -2.65
C ASP A 132 6.59 16.78 -3.19
N GLN A 133 5.41 16.15 -3.29
CA GLN A 133 5.20 14.84 -3.90
C GLN A 133 5.60 14.82 -5.37
N MET A 134 6.30 13.75 -5.75
CA MET A 134 6.67 13.44 -7.12
C MET A 134 6.05 12.10 -7.54
N PRO A 135 5.78 11.89 -8.83
CA PRO A 135 5.71 12.92 -9.87
C PRO A 135 4.50 13.86 -9.65
N PHE A 136 4.66 15.15 -10.01
CA PHE A 136 3.64 16.17 -9.77
C PHE A 136 2.34 15.96 -10.54
N LEU A 137 2.45 15.60 -11.82
CA LEU A 137 1.34 15.58 -12.76
C LEU A 137 0.79 14.18 -13.03
N SER A 138 1.55 13.13 -12.73
CA SER A 138 1.21 11.75 -13.04
C SER A 138 1.49 10.83 -11.86
N ARG A 139 0.83 11.14 -10.73
CA ARG A 139 1.01 10.39 -9.47
C ARG A 139 0.89 8.90 -9.70
N LEU A 140 1.71 8.16 -8.99
CA LEU A 140 1.68 6.71 -9.00
C LEU A 140 0.53 6.20 -8.12
N ASN A 141 -0.10 5.11 -8.55
CA ASN A 141 -1.05 4.37 -7.71
C ASN A 141 -0.29 3.40 -6.77
N GLY A 142 -1.02 2.77 -5.84
CA GLY A 142 -0.45 1.82 -4.88
C GLY A 142 0.35 0.68 -5.53
N ASN A 143 -0.13 0.10 -6.63
CA ASN A 143 0.57 -0.99 -7.33
C ASN A 143 1.88 -0.51 -7.98
N GLU A 144 1.87 0.65 -8.63
CA GLU A 144 3.08 1.24 -9.22
C GLU A 144 4.14 1.54 -8.13
N ILE A 145 3.71 2.06 -6.97
CA ILE A 145 4.60 2.31 -5.82
C ILE A 145 5.14 0.99 -5.26
N ALA A 146 4.31 -0.03 -5.14
CA ALA A 146 4.73 -1.37 -4.74
C ALA A 146 5.77 -1.96 -5.69
N CYS A 147 5.61 -1.76 -7.00
CA CYS A 147 6.59 -2.19 -8.00
C CYS A 147 7.90 -1.44 -7.91
N VAL A 148 7.90 -0.14 -7.60
CA VAL A 148 9.14 0.60 -7.28
C VAL A 148 9.82 0.01 -6.04
N GLN A 149 9.07 -0.28 -4.97
CA GLN A 149 9.64 -0.91 -3.77
C GLN A 149 10.26 -2.28 -4.09
N ARG A 150 9.55 -3.14 -4.84
CA ARG A 150 10.09 -4.45 -5.26
C ARG A 150 11.34 -4.28 -6.11
N TRP A 151 11.34 -3.33 -7.05
CA TRP A 151 12.50 -3.07 -7.90
C TRP A 151 13.72 -2.65 -7.08
N ILE A 152 13.56 -1.82 -6.04
CA ILE A 152 14.66 -1.48 -5.12
C ILE A 152 15.20 -2.75 -4.44
N GLN A 153 14.31 -3.58 -3.90
CA GLN A 153 14.68 -4.80 -3.19
C GLN A 153 15.48 -5.78 -4.08
N VAL A 154 14.99 -6.04 -5.30
CA VAL A 154 15.66 -6.92 -6.26
C VAL A 154 17.03 -6.38 -6.66
N ASN A 155 17.17 -5.05 -6.82
CA ASN A 155 18.46 -4.46 -7.14
C ASN A 155 19.45 -4.53 -5.97
N LEU A 156 19.00 -4.42 -4.72
CA LEU A 156 19.84 -4.62 -3.54
C LEU A 156 20.41 -6.04 -3.48
N GLU A 157 19.58 -7.05 -3.75
CA GLU A 157 20.00 -8.46 -3.81
C GLU A 157 21.03 -8.71 -4.92
N GLY A 158 20.86 -8.05 -6.07
CA GLY A 158 21.83 -8.09 -7.17
C GLY A 158 23.14 -7.35 -6.88
N HIS A 159 23.12 -6.32 -6.01
CA HIS A 159 24.30 -5.52 -5.67
C HIS A 159 25.17 -6.12 -4.55
N ASP A 160 24.60 -6.96 -3.67
CA ASP A 160 25.33 -7.69 -2.62
C ASP A 160 26.00 -8.98 -3.16
N GLY A 161 25.59 -9.42 -4.36
CA GLY A 161 26.06 -10.64 -5.02
C GLY A 161 27.24 -10.43 -5.97
N GLY A 162 28.39 -9.94 -5.49
CA GLY A 162 29.54 -9.75 -6.37
C GLY A 162 30.86 -9.40 -5.72
N VAL A 163 31.36 -10.21 -4.78
CA VAL A 163 32.83 -10.34 -4.67
C VAL A 163 33.33 -10.79 -6.05
N PRO A 164 34.25 -10.06 -6.71
CA PRO A 164 34.77 -10.47 -8.00
C PRO A 164 35.48 -11.80 -7.77
N MET A 165 34.88 -12.90 -8.23
CA MET A 165 35.63 -14.12 -8.48
C MET A 165 36.67 -13.74 -9.52
N GLY A 166 37.87 -13.46 -9.04
CA GLY A 166 39.00 -13.07 -9.86
C GLY A 166 39.21 -14.10 -10.96
N ASP A 167 39.55 -13.58 -12.14
CA ASP A 167 40.12 -14.33 -13.24
C ASP A 167 41.39 -15.08 -12.78
N ASP A 168 41.22 -16.25 -12.18
CA ASP A 168 42.30 -17.22 -11.96
C ASP A 168 41.89 -18.58 -12.54
N ALA A 169 41.57 -18.57 -13.84
CA ALA A 169 41.59 -19.76 -14.67
C ALA A 169 43.04 -20.22 -14.90
N GLY A 170 43.62 -20.88 -13.89
CA GLY A 170 44.80 -21.73 -14.10
C GLY A 170 44.37 -23.06 -14.71
N PRO A 171 45.03 -23.58 -15.76
CA PRO A 171 44.76 -24.93 -16.25
C PRO A 171 45.46 -25.92 -15.30
N GLY A 172 44.69 -26.47 -14.36
CA GLY A 172 45.11 -27.55 -13.48
C GLY A 172 44.52 -28.87 -13.98
N GLU A 173 45.39 -29.75 -14.42
CA GLU A 173 45.12 -31.09 -14.93
C GLU A 173 44.50 -32.03 -13.87
N ASP A 174 43.67 -32.94 -14.34
CA ASP A 174 43.19 -34.22 -13.79
C ASP A 174 43.68 -34.65 -12.38
N ALA A 175 42.73 -34.96 -11.47
CA ALA A 175 42.54 -36.30 -10.86
C ALA A 175 41.71 -36.28 -9.56
N GLY A 176 40.72 -37.18 -9.47
CA GLY A 176 40.22 -37.72 -8.20
C GLY A 176 38.71 -37.86 -8.10
N PRO A 177 38.15 -39.08 -7.89
CA PRO A 177 36.74 -39.27 -7.58
C PRO A 177 36.57 -39.30 -6.06
N GLU A 178 36.04 -38.22 -5.48
CA GLU A 178 35.60 -38.28 -4.09
C GLU A 178 34.10 -38.02 -4.06
N GLU A 179 33.41 -39.05 -3.60
CA GLU A 179 32.01 -39.06 -3.23
C GLU A 179 31.80 -37.96 -2.18
N ASP A 180 31.17 -36.85 -2.55
CA ASP A 180 30.66 -35.89 -1.58
C ASP A 180 29.13 -35.94 -1.58
N ALA A 181 28.63 -36.53 -0.51
CA ALA A 181 27.23 -36.51 -0.12
C ALA A 181 26.91 -35.13 0.44
N GLY A 182 26.69 -34.17 -0.46
CA GLY A 182 26.08 -32.89 -0.15
C GLY A 182 24.74 -32.78 -0.86
N THR A 183 23.68 -33.35 -0.29
CA THR A 183 22.33 -32.90 -0.66
C THR A 183 22.29 -31.42 -0.27
N PRO A 184 22.00 -30.48 -1.19
CA PRO A 184 21.65 -29.14 -0.77
C PRO A 184 20.42 -29.32 0.12
N MET A 185 20.51 -28.89 1.37
CA MET A 185 19.31 -28.48 2.09
C MET A 185 18.83 -27.25 1.32
N GLU A 186 18.08 -27.49 0.25
CA GLU A 186 17.08 -26.56 -0.22
C GLU A 186 16.25 -26.29 1.02
N ASP A 187 16.43 -25.09 1.58
CA ASP A 187 15.51 -24.49 2.51
C ASP A 187 14.22 -24.31 1.71
N ALA A 188 13.51 -25.42 1.56
CA ALA A 188 12.20 -25.47 0.98
C ALA A 188 11.34 -24.73 1.98
N GLY A 189 11.25 -23.41 1.77
CA GLY A 189 10.25 -22.57 2.38
C GLY A 189 8.92 -23.31 2.35
N PRO A 190 8.06 -23.07 3.34
CA PRO A 190 6.87 -23.87 3.53
C PRO A 190 6.08 -23.95 2.23
N GLU A 191 5.69 -25.16 1.82
CA GLU A 191 5.06 -25.40 0.52
C GLU A 191 3.88 -24.44 0.32
N PRO A 192 3.80 -23.76 -0.85
CA PRO A 192 2.74 -22.79 -1.11
C PRO A 192 1.36 -23.36 -0.80
N VAL A 193 0.50 -22.53 -0.20
CA VAL A 193 -0.88 -22.94 0.11
C VAL A 193 -1.65 -23.29 -1.17
N ASP A 194 -2.43 -24.37 -1.12
CA ASP A 194 -3.28 -24.79 -2.24
C ASP A 194 -4.64 -24.10 -2.15
N CYS A 195 -4.83 -23.05 -2.95
CA CYS A 195 -6.09 -22.31 -3.04
C CYS A 195 -7.09 -22.89 -4.06
N SER A 196 -6.74 -23.96 -4.80
CA SER A 196 -7.65 -24.59 -5.78
C SER A 196 -9.01 -25.02 -5.20
N PRO A 197 -9.13 -25.47 -3.93
CA PRO A 197 -10.44 -25.78 -3.35
C PRO A 197 -11.41 -24.59 -3.31
N ILE A 198 -10.90 -23.35 -3.26
CA ILE A 198 -11.72 -22.13 -3.31
C ILE A 198 -12.16 -21.85 -4.75
N ASP A 199 -11.27 -22.02 -5.74
CA ASP A 199 -11.55 -21.76 -7.16
C ASP A 199 -12.46 -22.82 -7.81
N ASP A 200 -12.35 -24.08 -7.36
CA ASP A 200 -13.13 -25.20 -7.88
C ASP A 200 -14.57 -25.26 -7.32
N ALA A 201 -14.87 -24.47 -6.29
CA ALA A 201 -16.18 -24.48 -5.66
C ALA A 201 -17.22 -23.71 -6.52
N PRO A 202 -18.44 -24.24 -6.69
CA PRO A 202 -19.36 -23.78 -7.73
C PRO A 202 -19.94 -22.36 -7.52
N ASN A 203 -19.87 -21.82 -6.30
CA ASN A 203 -20.38 -20.49 -5.95
C ASN A 203 -19.31 -19.62 -5.30
N TRP A 204 -18.05 -20.06 -5.35
CA TRP A 204 -16.92 -19.31 -4.81
C TRP A 204 -16.01 -18.90 -5.96
N ARG A 205 -15.21 -17.88 -5.73
CA ARG A 205 -14.23 -17.41 -6.70
C ARG A 205 -12.96 -17.04 -5.96
N LEU A 206 -11.84 -17.60 -6.40
CA LEU A 206 -10.52 -17.20 -5.94
C LEU A 206 -10.19 -15.80 -6.49
N CYS A 207 -9.79 -14.91 -5.60
CA CYS A 207 -9.42 -13.54 -5.94
C CYS A 207 -7.91 -13.34 -5.93
N GLN A 208 -7.22 -13.81 -4.89
CA GLN A 208 -5.77 -13.80 -4.79
C GLN A 208 -5.25 -15.06 -4.12
N SER A 209 -4.02 -15.44 -4.46
CA SER A 209 -3.29 -16.53 -3.81
C SER A 209 -1.84 -16.15 -3.65
N SER A 210 -1.28 -16.36 -2.46
CA SER A 210 0.15 -16.21 -2.18
C SER A 210 0.74 -17.54 -1.69
N ALA A 211 1.99 -17.54 -1.25
CA ALA A 211 2.58 -18.73 -0.63
C ALA A 211 1.89 -19.13 0.69
N ASP A 212 1.28 -18.17 1.39
CA ASP A 212 0.79 -18.35 2.76
C ASP A 212 -0.68 -17.93 2.97
N SER A 213 -1.35 -17.40 1.92
CA SER A 213 -2.72 -16.90 2.00
C SER A 213 -3.54 -17.19 0.75
N CYS A 214 -4.86 -17.25 0.94
CA CYS A 214 -5.86 -17.24 -0.12
C CYS A 214 -6.88 -16.15 0.17
N GLU A 215 -7.35 -15.46 -0.86
CA GLU A 215 -8.46 -14.52 -0.77
C GLU A 215 -9.54 -14.95 -1.73
N GLY A 216 -10.78 -15.02 -1.27
CA GLY A 216 -11.89 -15.50 -2.08
C GLY A 216 -13.18 -14.78 -1.77
N ILE A 217 -14.05 -14.74 -2.77
CA ILE A 217 -15.43 -14.32 -2.59
C ILE A 217 -16.39 -15.50 -2.72
N PHE A 218 -17.57 -15.38 -2.16
CA PHE A 218 -18.66 -16.32 -2.39
C PHE A 218 -19.96 -15.62 -2.70
N ASP A 219 -20.73 -16.14 -3.66
CA ASP A 219 -22.04 -15.59 -4.01
C ASP A 219 -23.05 -15.92 -2.89
N ASP A 220 -23.75 -14.87 -2.42
CA ASP A 220 -24.89 -14.83 -1.51
C ASP A 220 -25.69 -16.15 -1.36
N GLY A 221 -25.19 -17.04 -0.50
CA GLY A 221 -25.83 -18.29 -0.13
C GLY A 221 -26.01 -18.36 1.39
N PRO A 222 -27.16 -18.83 1.91
CA PRO A 222 -27.45 -18.80 3.36
C PRO A 222 -26.55 -19.72 4.20
N ASP A 223 -25.71 -20.54 3.56
CA ASP A 223 -25.05 -21.69 4.18
C ASP A 223 -23.52 -21.59 4.20
N SER A 224 -22.91 -20.56 3.60
CA SER A 224 -21.45 -20.37 3.58
C SER A 224 -21.02 -19.20 4.47
N THR A 225 -19.91 -19.38 5.17
CA THR A 225 -19.18 -18.35 5.92
C THR A 225 -17.75 -18.26 5.39
N CYS A 226 -17.03 -17.18 5.71
CA CYS A 226 -15.61 -17.11 5.42
C CYS A 226 -14.79 -18.19 6.14
N ALA A 227 -15.24 -18.68 7.29
CA ALA A 227 -14.64 -19.85 7.93
C ALA A 227 -14.75 -21.12 7.07
N ASP A 228 -15.87 -21.31 6.36
CA ASP A 228 -16.06 -22.45 5.44
C ASP A 228 -15.17 -22.31 4.19
N VAL A 229 -15.09 -21.10 3.62
CA VAL A 229 -14.25 -20.79 2.45
C VAL A 229 -12.78 -21.04 2.77
N CYS A 230 -12.26 -20.46 3.86
CA CYS A 230 -10.88 -20.64 4.27
C CYS A 230 -10.58 -22.09 4.68
N GLY A 231 -11.53 -22.74 5.36
CA GLY A 231 -11.41 -24.13 5.76
C GLY A 231 -11.24 -25.10 4.59
N ALA A 232 -11.78 -24.79 3.41
CA ALA A 232 -11.61 -25.61 2.22
C ALA A 232 -10.15 -25.67 1.72
N ALA A 233 -9.40 -24.58 1.88
CA ALA A 233 -7.96 -24.51 1.59
C ALA A 233 -7.08 -24.92 2.78
N GLY A 234 -7.67 -25.38 3.90
CA GLY A 234 -6.94 -25.70 5.13
C GLY A 234 -6.40 -24.48 5.87
N LEU A 235 -6.97 -23.30 5.60
CA LEU A 235 -6.59 -22.01 6.19
C LEU A 235 -7.60 -21.54 7.24
N VAL A 236 -7.23 -20.49 7.96
CA VAL A 236 -8.09 -19.82 8.94
C VAL A 236 -8.48 -18.44 8.40
N CYS A 237 -9.76 -18.09 8.55
CA CYS A 237 -10.22 -16.75 8.23
C CYS A 237 -9.64 -15.74 9.24
N THR A 238 -8.91 -14.74 8.74
CA THR A 238 -8.33 -13.66 9.54
C THR A 238 -9.14 -12.37 9.46
N ALA A 239 -9.82 -12.15 8.34
CA ALA A 239 -10.73 -11.03 8.14
C ALA A 239 -11.83 -11.36 7.12
N SER A 240 -12.97 -10.70 7.25
CA SER A 240 -14.04 -10.73 6.25
C SER A 240 -14.66 -9.35 6.04
N TYR A 241 -15.16 -9.12 4.84
CA TYR A 241 -15.67 -7.83 4.37
C TYR A 241 -16.85 -8.04 3.41
N ALA A 242 -17.62 -6.98 3.17
CA ALA A 242 -18.53 -6.95 2.02
C ALA A 242 -17.72 -6.94 0.71
N ASP A 243 -18.16 -7.68 -0.30
CA ASP A 243 -17.55 -7.65 -1.62
C ASP A 243 -17.97 -6.40 -2.40
N VAL A 244 -17.20 -6.09 -3.45
CA VAL A 244 -17.63 -5.17 -4.50
C VAL A 244 -18.29 -5.99 -5.60
N PRO A 245 -19.58 -5.79 -5.91
CA PRO A 245 -20.32 -6.65 -6.81
C PRO A 245 -19.65 -6.84 -8.18
N GLY A 246 -19.34 -8.09 -8.50
CA GLY A 246 -18.72 -8.48 -9.77
C GLY A 246 -17.19 -8.37 -9.80
N GLU A 247 -16.58 -7.83 -8.76
CA GLU A 247 -15.14 -7.58 -8.65
C GLU A 247 -14.49 -8.44 -7.57
N CYS A 248 -13.20 -8.68 -7.69
CA CYS A 248 -12.40 -9.32 -6.64
C CYS A 248 -11.83 -8.25 -5.72
N ALA A 249 -12.73 -7.48 -5.13
CA ALA A 249 -12.41 -6.37 -4.24
C ALA A 249 -13.40 -6.36 -3.07
N PHE A 250 -13.01 -5.70 -1.99
CA PHE A 250 -13.80 -5.61 -0.77
C PHE A 250 -13.96 -4.18 -0.28
N ASN A 251 -14.99 -3.95 0.52
CA ASN A 251 -15.22 -2.68 1.20
C ASN A 251 -14.62 -2.70 2.61
N GLU A 252 -13.43 -2.12 2.78
CA GLU A 252 -12.77 -1.97 4.08
C GLU A 252 -13.60 -1.23 5.14
N ALA A 253 -14.54 -0.37 4.73
CA ALA A 253 -15.39 0.37 5.66
C ALA A 253 -16.45 -0.51 6.34
N GLU A 254 -16.64 -1.73 5.86
CA GLU A 254 -17.62 -2.68 6.34
C GLU A 254 -16.94 -4.01 6.71
N PRO A 255 -16.19 -4.05 7.84
CA PRO A 255 -15.63 -5.30 8.34
C PRO A 255 -16.71 -6.15 9.01
N PHE A 256 -16.62 -7.46 8.80
CA PHE A 256 -17.50 -8.45 9.39
C PHE A 256 -16.70 -9.50 10.15
N GLY A 257 -17.40 -10.36 10.88
CA GLY A 257 -16.83 -11.54 11.51
C GLY A 257 -16.73 -12.71 10.55
N CYS A 258 -15.68 -13.52 10.68
CA CYS A 258 -15.48 -14.74 9.90
C CYS A 258 -16.61 -15.79 10.04
N GLU A 259 -17.42 -15.68 11.08
CA GLU A 259 -18.58 -16.55 11.38
C GLU A 259 -19.92 -15.92 10.97
N ASP A 260 -19.90 -14.67 10.49
CA ASP A 260 -21.09 -13.99 10.01
C ASP A 260 -21.58 -14.63 8.71
N ARG A 261 -22.91 -14.70 8.54
CA ARG A 261 -23.59 -15.37 7.43
C ARG A 261 -24.41 -14.38 6.62
N GLY A 262 -24.60 -14.71 5.33
CA GLY A 262 -25.42 -13.95 4.39
C GLY A 262 -24.68 -12.74 3.80
N ASN A 263 -25.44 -11.88 3.09
CA ASN A 263 -25.01 -10.74 2.25
C ASN A 263 -24.30 -9.58 2.98
N MET A 264 -23.65 -9.91 4.08
CA MET A 264 -22.90 -8.98 4.90
C MET A 264 -21.40 -9.23 4.65
N ALA A 265 -20.95 -10.49 4.52
CA ALA A 265 -19.53 -10.80 4.45
C ALA A 265 -19.21 -11.74 3.28
N ASP A 266 -19.10 -11.20 2.06
CA ASP A 266 -18.93 -12.00 0.84
C ASP A 266 -17.47 -12.09 0.39
N TYR A 267 -16.55 -11.39 1.07
CA TYR A 267 -15.10 -11.43 0.82
C TYR A 267 -14.33 -11.94 2.04
N CYS A 268 -13.43 -12.91 1.81
CA CYS A 268 -12.71 -13.63 2.86
C CYS A 268 -11.19 -13.55 2.67
N ILE A 269 -10.49 -13.18 3.74
CA ILE A 269 -9.02 -13.27 3.82
C ILE A 269 -8.67 -14.49 4.65
N CYS A 270 -7.94 -15.43 4.03
CA CYS A 270 -7.56 -16.70 4.60
C CYS A 270 -6.04 -16.80 4.73
N GLU A 271 -5.53 -17.11 5.91
CA GLU A 271 -4.10 -17.26 6.17
C GLU A 271 -3.83 -18.56 6.94
N ARG A 272 -2.55 -18.95 7.01
CA ARG A 272 -2.17 -20.07 7.87
C ARG A 272 -2.46 -19.77 9.35
N PRO A 273 -2.84 -20.79 10.15
CA PRO A 273 -3.10 -20.65 11.58
C PRO A 273 -1.89 -20.23 12.42
#